data_AF-M1C8M3-F1
#
_entry.id   AF-M1C8M3-F1
#
_cell.length_a   1.000
_cell.length_b   1.000
_cell.length_c   1.000
_cell.angle_alpha   90.00
_cell.angle_beta   90.00
_cell.angle_gamma   90.00
#
_symmetry.space_group_name_H-M   'P 1'
#
loop_
_entity.id
_entity.type
_entity.pdbx_description
1 polymer ?
#
loop_
_entity_poly.entity_id
_entity_poly.type
_entity_poly.pdbx_seq_one_letter_code
_entity_poly.pdbx_strand_id
1 'polypeptide(L)' 'MVHLATIPITGTGINPARSFGAAVIYNGDKAWDEHWIFWVGPFIGAFIAAFYHQFVLRAGAIKALGSFRSNA' A
#
# COMPACT_ATOMS: atom_id res chain seq x y z
N MET A 1 -1.39 -10.67 -3.35
CA MET A 1 -2.15 -10.33 -4.57
C MET A 1 -1.69 -8.99 -5.16
N VAL A 2 -1.69 -7.88 -4.42
CA VAL A 2 -1.21 -6.57 -4.93
C VAL A 2 0.19 -6.63 -5.56
N HIS A 3 1.17 -7.24 -4.91
CA HIS A 3 2.51 -7.42 -5.49
C HIS A 3 2.48 -8.13 -6.86
N LEU A 4 1.69 -9.20 -7.00
CA LEU A 4 1.58 -9.95 -8.26
C LEU A 4 1.05 -9.08 -9.40
N ALA A 5 0.16 -8.13 -9.09
CA ALA A 5 -0.44 -7.24 -10.08
C ALA A 5 0.42 -6.01 -10.41
N THR A 6 1.16 -5.46 -9.42
CA THR A 6 1.81 -4.15 -9.56
C THR A 6 3.33 -4.18 -9.70
N ILE A 7 3.98 -5.35 -9.60
CA ILE A 7 5.42 -5.50 -9.88
C ILE A 7 5.79 -4.99 -11.29
N PRO A 8 5.09 -5.37 -12.37
CA PRO A 8 5.48 -4.96 -13.73
C PRO A 8 5.37 -3.45 -13.98
N ILE A 9 4.60 -2.74 -13.14
CA ILE A 9 4.33 -1.32 -13.32
C ILE A 9 5.36 -0.48 -12.56
N THR A 10 5.51 -0.70 -11.25
CA THR A 10 6.38 0.13 -10.39
C THR A 10 7.20 -0.67 -9.38
N GLY A 11 7.27 -2.01 -9.50
CA GLY A 11 7.89 -2.86 -8.48
C GLY A 11 7.08 -2.99 -7.16
N THR A 12 5.85 -2.45 -7.13
CA THR A 12 4.94 -2.39 -5.95
C THR A 12 5.48 -1.55 -4.78
N GLY A 13 5.16 -0.26 -4.79
CA GLY A 13 5.61 0.69 -3.77
C GLY A 13 4.56 1.10 -2.72
N ILE A 14 3.50 0.31 -2.51
CA ILE A 14 2.34 0.58 -1.62
C ILE A 14 2.68 0.92 -0.14
N ASN A 15 3.96 0.93 0.22
CA ASN A 15 4.50 1.32 1.52
C ASN A 15 5.54 2.44 1.32
N PRO A 16 5.22 3.70 1.70
CA PRO A 16 6.12 4.83 1.53
C PRO A 16 7.49 4.66 2.21
N ALA A 17 7.54 4.07 3.42
CA ALA A 17 8.80 3.86 4.16
C ALA A 17 9.72 2.85 3.43
N ARG A 18 9.15 1.79 2.85
CA ARG A 18 9.88 0.82 2.03
C ARG A 18 10.40 1.44 0.74
N SER A 19 9.62 2.34 0.13
CA SER A 19 10.04 3.07 -1.06
C SER A 19 11.12 4.10 -0.73
N PHE A 20 11.04 4.77 0.43
CA PHE A 20 12.01 5.78 0.87
C PHE A 20 13.36 5.16 1.20
N GLY A 21 13.40 4.06 1.96
CA GLY A 21 14.66 3.36 2.24
C GLY A 21 15.38 2.92 0.97
N ALA A 22 14.63 2.43 -0.04
CA ALA A 22 15.21 2.08 -1.33
C ALA A 22 15.76 3.30 -2.10
N ALA A 23 15.03 4.42 -2.11
CA ALA A 23 15.48 5.66 -2.77
C ALA A 23 16.76 6.22 -2.14
N VAL A 24 16.85 6.21 -0.79
CA VAL A 24 18.03 6.68 -0.05
C VAL A 24 19.26 5.82 -0.33
N ILE A 25 19.13 4.49 -0.29
CA ILE A 25 20.27 3.58 -0.47
C ILE A 25 20.71 3.52 -1.93
N TYR A 26 19.77 3.56 -2.87
CA TYR A 26 20.08 3.56 -4.30
C TYR A 26 20.64 4.90 -4.78
N ASN A 27 20.09 6.01 -4.25
CA ASN A 27 20.50 7.39 -4.51
C ASN A 27 20.71 7.76 -5.99
N GLY A 28 19.76 7.39 -6.85
CA GLY A 28 19.76 7.75 -8.27
C GLY A 28 18.73 8.84 -8.57
N ASP A 29 19.06 9.77 -9.48
CA ASP A 29 18.22 10.93 -9.81
C ASP A 29 16.80 10.53 -10.22
N LYS A 30 16.68 9.54 -11.13
CA LYS A 30 15.37 9.04 -11.57
C LYS A 30 14.53 8.46 -10.43
N ALA A 31 15.17 7.82 -9.44
CA ALA A 31 14.45 7.24 -8.30
C ALA A 31 13.87 8.33 -7.40
N TRP A 32 14.56 9.46 -7.27
CA TRP A 32 14.08 10.63 -6.53
C TRP A 32 12.99 11.39 -7.29
N ASP A 33 13.13 11.52 -8.62
CA ASP A 33 12.13 12.19 -9.47
C ASP A 33 10.76 11.50 -9.42
N GLU A 34 10.73 10.16 -9.38
CA GLU A 34 9.50 9.38 -9.31
C GLU A 34 9.03 9.15 -7.85
N HIS A 35 9.83 9.52 -6.85
CA HIS A 35 9.64 9.11 -5.46
C HIS A 35 8.31 9.61 -4.86
N TRP A 36 7.88 10.81 -5.26
CA TRP A 36 6.68 11.45 -4.72
C TRP A 36 5.40 10.61 -4.92
N ILE A 37 5.34 9.81 -5.99
CA ILE A 37 4.20 8.96 -6.33
C ILE A 37 3.97 7.91 -5.24
N PHE A 38 5.05 7.41 -4.63
CA PHE A 38 5.00 6.42 -3.56
C PHE A 38 4.60 6.99 -2.20
N TRP A 39 4.43 8.31 -2.09
CA TRP A 39 3.80 8.95 -0.93
C TRP A 39 2.34 9.31 -1.24
N VAL A 40 2.12 10.02 -2.33
CA VAL A 40 0.79 10.51 -2.71
C VAL A 40 -0.17 9.36 -3.00
N GLY A 41 0.27 8.36 -3.77
CA GLY A 41 -0.57 7.21 -4.12
C GLY A 41 -1.05 6.42 -2.88
N PRO A 42 -0.15 5.94 -2.01
CA PRO A 42 -0.54 5.18 -0.82
C PRO A 42 -1.38 5.99 0.17
N PHE A 43 -1.11 7.28 0.36
CA PHE A 43 -1.93 8.09 1.27
C PHE A 43 -3.35 8.33 0.74
N ILE A 44 -3.50 8.62 -0.56
CA ILE A 44 -4.82 8.74 -1.16
C ILE A 44 -5.58 7.40 -1.04
N GLY A 45 -4.91 6.28 -1.36
CA GLY A 45 -5.51 4.96 -1.22
C GLY A 45 -5.92 4.63 0.22
N ALA A 46 -5.08 4.93 1.19
CA ALA A 46 -5.36 4.74 2.61
C ALA A 46 -6.54 5.61 3.08
N PHE A 47 -6.59 6.87 2.66
CA PHE A 47 -7.69 7.78 2.98
C PHE A 47 -9.01 7.28 2.41
N ILE A 48 -9.05 6.90 1.12
CA ILE A 48 -10.25 6.36 0.47
C ILE A 48 -10.69 5.06 1.15
N ALA A 49 -9.76 4.16 1.47
CA ALA A 49 -10.07 2.91 2.14
C ALA A 49 -10.66 3.14 3.55
N ALA A 50 -10.06 4.06 4.33
CA ALA A 50 -10.57 4.42 5.64
C ALA A 50 -11.96 5.05 5.55
N PHE A 51 -12.16 5.99 4.61
CA PHE A 51 -13.45 6.64 4.37
C PHE A 51 -14.52 5.61 3.98
N TYR A 52 -14.20 4.74 3.02
CA TYR A 52 -15.10 3.69 2.56
C TYR A 52 -15.49 2.73 3.70
N HIS A 53 -14.52 2.28 4.49
CA HIS A 53 -14.77 1.37 5.61
C HIS A 53 -15.65 2.01 6.70
N GLN A 54 -15.35 3.25 7.08
CA GLN A 54 -16.01 3.92 8.20
C GLN A 54 -17.38 4.50 7.84
N PHE A 55 -17.53 5.10 6.65
CA PHE A 55 -18.73 5.85 6.30
C PHE A 55 -19.65 5.11 5.32
N VAL A 56 -19.08 4.36 4.37
CA VAL A 56 -19.90 3.65 3.37
C VAL A 56 -20.32 2.28 3.90
N LEU A 57 -19.35 1.47 4.37
CA LEU A 57 -19.63 0.16 4.94
C LEU A 57 -20.10 0.22 6.39
N ARG A 58 -19.78 1.33 7.09
CA ARG A 58 -20.05 1.52 8.52
C ARG A 58 -19.57 0.34 9.38
N ALA A 59 -18.43 -0.21 9.00
CA ALA A 59 -17.93 -1.50 9.51
C ALA A 59 -17.04 -1.36 10.76
N GLY A 60 -17.05 -0.22 11.45
CA GLY A 60 -16.14 0.08 12.57
C GLY A 60 -16.18 -0.92 13.73
N ALA A 61 -17.30 -1.62 13.93
CA ALA A 61 -17.48 -2.64 14.97
C ALA A 61 -17.52 -4.08 14.43
N ILE A 62 -17.38 -4.28 13.11
CA ILE A 62 -17.48 -5.60 12.48
C ILE A 62 -16.20 -6.38 12.74
N LYS A 63 -16.32 -7.59 13.28
CA LYS A 63 -15.20 -8.52 13.47
C LYS A 63 -15.15 -9.48 12.29
N ALA A 64 -14.10 -9.39 11.48
CA ALA A 64 -13.86 -10.35 10.42
C ALA A 64 -13.55 -11.73 11.02
N LEU A 65 -14.36 -12.74 10.72
CA LEU A 65 -14.07 -14.14 11.04
C LEU A 65 -13.07 -14.66 10.01
N GLY A 66 -11.84 -14.91 10.46
CA GLY A 66 -10.78 -15.46 9.62
C GLY A 66 -11.11 -16.89 9.16
N SER A 67 -10.48 -17.30 8.06
CA SER A 67 -10.59 -18.67 7.57
C SER A 67 -9.96 -19.66 8.55
N PHE A 68 -10.70 -20.71 8.95
CA PHE A 68 -10.20 -21.83 9.77
C PHE A 68 -9.23 -22.75 9.01
N ARG A 69 -8.27 -22.19 8.27
CA ARG A 69 -7.16 -22.99 7.74
C ARG A 69 -6.07 -23.09 8.80
N SER A 70 -6.23 -24.11 9.65
CA SER A 70 -5.13 -24.72 10.39
C SER A 70 -4.11 -25.22 9.37
N ASN A 71 -2.91 -24.64 9.35
CA ASN A 71 -1.77 -25.25 8.67
C ASN A 71 -1.35 -26.47 9.51
N ALA A 72 -1.68 -27.67 9.01
CA ALA A 72 -0.88 -28.86 9.27
C ALA A 72 0.27 -28.88 8.25
#